data_AF-A0A6C0D7T1-F1
#
_entry.id   AF-A0A6C0D7T1-F1
#
_cell.length_a   1.000
_cell.length_b   1.000
_cell.length_c   1.000
_cell.angle_alpha   90.00
_cell.angle_beta   90.00
_cell.angle_gamma   90.00
#
_symmetry.space_group_name_H-M   'P 1'
#
loop_
_entity.id
_entity.type
_entity.pdbx_description
1 polymer ?
#
loop_
_entity_poly.entity_id
_entity_poly.type
_entity_poly.pdbx_seq_one_letter_code
_entity_poly.pdbx_strand_id
1 'polypeptide(L)'
;MNFQSTVLIIAVILLIICITLIGISISKSKNSLQWPPKTAICPDYWTDLGENGSKCTNLGEKYGNGKIKEMNFSVAPYVGKDSACAKYRWANSNGILWDGITSGSMNPCDPSYNILMGND
;
A
#
# COMPACT_ATOMS: atom_id res chain seq x y z
N MET A 1 -3.08 -46.55 29.48
CA MET A 1 -2.63 -45.66 28.38
C MET A 1 -1.16 -45.96 28.12
N ASN A 2 -0.76 -46.15 26.87
CA ASN A 2 0.62 -46.47 26.51
C ASN A 2 1.45 -45.17 26.40
N PHE A 3 2.75 -45.22 26.70
CA PHE A 3 3.65 -44.06 26.68
C PHE A 3 3.55 -43.25 25.37
N GLN A 4 3.50 -43.95 24.24
CA GLN A 4 3.37 -43.37 22.90
C GLN A 4 2.06 -42.57 22.73
N SER A 5 0.94 -43.10 23.23
CA SER A 5 -0.36 -42.44 23.17
C SER A 5 -0.39 -41.18 24.03
N THR A 6 0.28 -41.18 25.18
CA THR A 6 0.38 -39.99 26.05
C THR A 6 1.16 -38.87 25.37
N VAL A 7 2.30 -39.18 24.74
CA VAL A 7 3.11 -38.19 24.02
C VAL A 7 2.33 -37.59 22.85
N LEU A 8 1.59 -38.41 22.10
CA LEU A 8 0.78 -37.96 20.97
C LEU A 8 -0.33 -36.99 21.42
N ILE A 9 -1.01 -37.29 22.53
CA ILE A 9 -2.06 -36.44 23.09
C ILE A 9 -1.48 -35.08 23.52
N ILE A 10 -0.33 -35.07 24.20
CA ILE A 10 0.32 -33.83 24.65
C ILE A 10 0.76 -32.97 23.44
N ALA A 11 1.33 -33.59 22.41
CA ALA A 11 1.77 -32.88 21.21
C ALA A 11 0.60 -32.18 20.49
N VAL A 12 -0.55 -32.83 20.39
CA VAL A 12 -1.76 -32.24 19.77
C VAL A 12 -2.28 -31.06 20.59
N ILE A 13 -2.30 -31.16 21.93
CA ILE A 13 -2.73 -30.06 22.81
C ILE A 13 -1.80 -28.85 22.64
N LEU A 14 -0.48 -29.07 22.66
CA LEU A 14 0.51 -28.01 22.44
C LEU A 14 0.35 -27.35 21.06
N LEU A 15 0.09 -28.14 20.02
CA LEU A 15 -0.16 -27.63 18.67
C LEU A 15 -1.39 -26.69 18.62
N ILE A 16 -2.50 -27.08 19.25
CA ILE A 16 -3.72 -26.26 19.32
C ILE A 16 -3.44 -24.94 20.06
N ILE A 17 -2.68 -24.98 21.15
CA ILE A 17 -2.30 -23.77 21.91
C ILE A 17 -1.45 -22.83 21.03
N CYS A 18 -0.46 -23.35 20.31
CA CYS A 18 0.38 -22.53 19.44
C CYS A 18 -0.44 -21.84 18.33
N ILE A 19 -1.36 -22.56 17.69
CA ILE A 19 -2.17 -21.99 16.60
C ILE A 19 -3.14 -20.92 17.13
N THR A 20 -3.72 -21.11 18.31
CA THR A 20 -4.62 -20.10 18.91
C THR A 20 -3.89 -18.81 19.27
N LEU A 21 -2.68 -18.89 19.83
CA LEU A 21 -1.85 -17.71 20.13
C LEU A 21 -1.46 -16.92 18.87
N ILE A 22 -1.05 -17.62 17.81
CA ILE A 22 -0.73 -16.98 16.52
C ILE A 22 -1.98 -16.31 15.92
N GLY A 23 -3.13 -16.98 15.97
CA GLY A 23 -4.39 -16.44 15.47
C GLY A 23 -4.80 -15.14 16.19
N ILE A 24 -4.65 -15.08 17.51
CA ILE A 24 -4.93 -13.88 18.30
C ILE A 24 -3.96 -12.74 17.96
N SER A 25 -2.66 -13.05 17.79
CA SER A 25 -1.64 -12.06 17.42
C SER A 25 -1.96 -11.40 16.08
N ILE A 26 -2.30 -12.19 15.06
CA ILE A 26 -2.66 -11.69 13.74
C ILE A 26 -3.97 -10.90 13.78
N SER A 27 -4.95 -11.33 14.59
CA SER A 27 -6.22 -10.62 14.72
C SER A 27 -6.07 -9.23 15.32
N LYS A 28 -5.13 -9.04 16.26
CA LYS A 28 -4.88 -7.72 16.87
C LYS A 28 -4.04 -6.80 15.99
N SER A 29 -3.25 -7.36 15.07
CA SER A 29 -2.38 -6.59 14.17
C SER A 29 -3.09 -5.88 13.00
N LYS A 30 -4.40 -6.08 12.81
CA LYS A 30 -5.13 -5.53 11.65
C LYS A 30 -5.60 -4.08 11.81
N ASN A 31 -5.60 -3.53 13.02
CA ASN A 31 -6.28 -2.26 13.33
C ASN A 31 -5.42 -1.00 13.16
N SER A 32 -4.14 -1.12 12.79
CA SER A 32 -3.23 0.03 12.62
C SER A 32 -2.54 0.09 11.26
N LEU A 33 -2.90 -0.79 10.33
CA LEU A 33 -2.36 -0.76 8.98
C LEU A 33 -3.26 0.12 8.11
N GLN A 34 -2.93 1.40 8.09
CA GLN A 34 -3.51 2.38 7.18
C GLN A 34 -3.29 1.91 5.73
N TRP A 35 -4.38 1.72 4.99
CA TRP A 35 -4.33 1.18 3.63
C TRP A 35 -4.40 2.32 2.60
N PRO A 36 -3.49 2.40 1.62
CA PRO A 36 -2.39 1.47 1.33
C PRO A 36 -1.18 1.66 2.27
N PRO A 37 -0.55 0.57 2.77
CA PRO A 37 0.54 0.64 3.75
C PRO A 37 1.82 1.28 3.19
N LYS A 38 2.02 1.21 1.88
CA LYS A 38 3.02 1.97 1.13
C LYS A 38 2.53 2.22 -0.28
N THR A 39 2.49 3.48 -0.70
CA THR A 39 2.37 3.86 -2.11
C THR A 39 3.76 4.05 -2.70
N ALA A 40 3.97 3.57 -3.92
CA ALA A 40 5.19 3.88 -4.66
C ALA A 40 5.33 5.40 -4.88
N ILE A 41 6.58 5.88 -4.93
CA ILE A 41 6.90 7.30 -5.13
C ILE A 41 6.57 7.73 -6.57
N CYS A 42 6.78 6.83 -7.53
CA CYS A 42 6.41 6.99 -8.94
C CYS A 42 5.19 6.12 -9.26
N PRO A 43 4.47 6.42 -10.37
CA PRO A 43 3.38 5.58 -10.85
C PRO A 43 3.80 4.16 -11.23
N ASP A 44 2.82 3.28 -11.44
CA ASP A 44 3.09 1.89 -11.80
C ASP A 44 3.79 1.82 -13.15
N TYR A 45 4.84 1.00 -13.23
CA TYR A 45 5.70 0.86 -14.41
C TYR A 45 6.52 2.11 -14.79
N TRP A 46 6.60 3.10 -13.91
CA TRP A 46 7.52 4.23 -14.05
C TRP A 46 8.80 3.98 -13.24
N THR A 47 9.92 4.51 -13.71
CA THR A 47 11.22 4.38 -13.04
C THR A 47 11.69 5.74 -12.56
N ASP A 48 12.11 5.82 -11.30
CA ASP A 48 12.79 7.01 -10.79
C ASP A 48 14.23 7.02 -11.31
N LEU A 49 14.54 7.97 -12.19
CA LEU A 49 15.90 8.22 -12.70
C LEU A 49 16.60 9.35 -11.94
N GLY A 50 15.98 9.84 -10.87
CA GLY A 50 16.52 10.85 -9.98
C GLY A 50 16.57 10.32 -8.55
N GLU A 51 16.31 11.22 -7.60
CA GLU A 51 16.18 10.89 -6.18
C GLU A 51 14.76 11.19 -5.69
N ASN A 52 14.17 10.26 -4.94
CA ASN A 52 12.89 10.44 -4.24
C ASN A 52 11.74 10.97 -5.12
N GLY A 53 11.64 10.51 -6.37
CA GLY A 53 10.57 10.87 -7.30
C GLY A 53 10.78 12.19 -8.01
N SER A 54 11.98 12.76 -7.91
CA SER A 54 12.32 13.99 -8.65
C SER A 54 12.33 13.78 -10.16
N LYS A 55 12.48 12.53 -10.63
CA LYS A 55 12.51 12.20 -12.06
C LYS A 55 11.86 10.86 -12.37
N CYS A 56 10.55 10.76 -12.19
CA CYS A 56 9.79 9.57 -12.57
C CYS A 56 9.62 9.55 -14.10
N THR A 57 10.10 8.50 -14.75
CA THR A 57 10.12 8.36 -16.22
C THR A 57 9.31 7.15 -16.68
N ASN A 58 8.51 7.32 -17.73
CA ASN A 58 7.72 6.26 -18.37
C ASN A 58 8.53 5.61 -19.50
N LEU A 59 9.38 4.64 -19.15
CA LEU A 59 10.30 3.98 -20.09
C LEU A 59 9.59 3.12 -21.15
N GLY A 60 8.32 2.76 -20.91
CA GLY A 60 7.58 1.86 -21.79
C GLY A 60 6.66 2.55 -22.80
N GLU A 61 6.26 3.80 -22.57
CA GLU A 61 5.19 4.51 -23.32
C GLU A 61 3.85 3.74 -23.44
N LYS A 62 3.72 2.56 -22.81
CA LYS A 62 2.54 1.67 -22.94
C LYS A 62 1.39 2.05 -22.01
N TYR A 63 1.61 2.98 -21.09
CA TYR A 63 0.67 3.34 -20.04
C TYR A 63 0.43 4.84 -20.01
N GLY A 64 -0.84 5.24 -19.92
CA GLY A 64 -1.30 6.63 -20.03
C GLY A 64 -1.47 7.14 -21.44
N ASN A 65 -1.67 8.46 -21.56
CA ASN A 65 -1.93 9.14 -22.82
C ASN A 65 -0.71 9.23 -23.77
N GLY A 66 0.42 8.55 -23.48
CA GLY A 66 1.65 8.52 -24.28
C GLY A 66 2.42 9.85 -24.39
N LYS A 67 1.83 10.96 -23.93
CA LYS A 67 2.40 12.32 -24.01
C LYS A 67 3.38 12.64 -22.88
N ILE A 68 3.21 12.02 -21.72
CA ILE A 68 4.05 12.29 -20.56
C ILE A 68 5.10 11.19 -20.43
N LYS A 69 6.35 11.61 -20.60
CA LYS A 69 7.52 10.74 -20.47
C LYS A 69 8.22 10.89 -19.13
N GLU A 70 8.07 12.05 -18.49
CA GLU A 70 8.75 12.38 -17.25
C GLU A 70 7.87 13.26 -16.36
N MET A 71 7.96 13.08 -15.05
CA MET A 71 7.28 13.90 -14.05
C MET A 71 8.08 13.97 -12.75
N ASN A 72 8.07 15.14 -12.11
CA ASN A 72 8.66 15.37 -10.80
C ASN A 72 7.56 15.39 -9.72
N PHE A 73 7.59 14.39 -8.82
CA PHE A 73 6.69 14.28 -7.68
C PHE A 73 7.35 14.64 -6.34
N SER A 74 8.59 15.12 -6.35
CA SER A 74 9.32 15.57 -5.16
C SER A 74 9.05 17.03 -4.79
N VAL A 75 8.14 17.70 -5.51
CA VAL A 75 7.80 19.12 -5.34
C VAL A 75 6.31 19.30 -5.04
N ALA A 76 5.94 20.44 -4.44
CA ALA A 76 4.54 20.80 -4.24
C ALA A 76 3.80 20.88 -5.59
N PRO A 77 2.54 20.43 -5.70
CA PRO A 77 1.67 19.95 -4.62
C PRO A 77 1.77 18.43 -4.33
N TYR A 78 2.74 17.72 -4.89
CA TYR A 78 2.87 16.25 -4.78
C TYR A 78 3.59 15.79 -3.51
N VAL A 79 3.86 16.73 -2.59
CA VAL A 79 4.43 16.50 -1.26
C VAL A 79 3.57 17.20 -0.21
N GLY A 80 3.60 16.72 1.04
CA GLY A 80 2.79 17.26 2.14
C GLY A 80 1.39 16.66 2.25
N LYS A 81 0.51 17.32 3.01
CA LYS A 81 -0.80 16.79 3.44
C LYS A 81 -1.73 16.41 2.28
N ASP A 82 -1.77 17.22 1.22
CA ASP A 82 -2.67 17.03 0.07
C ASP A 82 -2.02 16.28 -1.11
N SER A 83 -0.82 15.74 -0.90
CA SER A 83 -0.03 15.09 -1.95
C SER A 83 -0.74 13.93 -2.63
N ALA A 84 -1.45 13.09 -1.86
CA ALA A 84 -2.16 11.94 -2.38
C ALA A 84 -3.29 12.36 -3.34
N CYS A 85 -4.06 13.40 -2.98
CA CYS A 85 -5.11 13.94 -3.85
C CYS A 85 -4.52 14.60 -5.12
N ALA A 86 -3.42 15.35 -4.98
CA ALA A 86 -2.74 15.95 -6.13
C ALA A 86 -2.22 14.89 -7.12
N LYS A 87 -1.60 13.82 -6.60
CA LYS A 87 -1.15 12.66 -7.39
C LYS A 87 -2.32 11.95 -8.07
N TYR A 88 -3.43 11.73 -7.35
CA TYR A 88 -4.64 11.11 -7.89
C TYR A 88 -5.25 11.88 -9.06
N ARG A 89 -5.43 13.20 -8.92
CA ARG A 89 -5.96 14.05 -9.99
C ARG A 89 -5.06 14.07 -11.21
N TRP A 90 -3.75 14.20 -10.98
CA TRP A 90 -2.77 14.17 -12.06
C TRP A 90 -2.77 12.83 -12.80
N ALA A 91 -2.80 11.70 -12.07
CA ALA A 91 -2.76 10.39 -12.67
C ALA A 91 -4.04 10.08 -13.47
N ASN A 92 -5.22 10.35 -12.89
CA ASN A 92 -6.50 10.15 -13.58
C ASN A 92 -6.67 11.03 -14.83
N SER A 93 -6.24 12.29 -14.77
CA SER A 93 -6.31 13.17 -15.95
C SER A 93 -5.39 12.71 -17.10
N ASN A 94 -4.36 11.92 -16.78
CA ASN A 94 -3.40 11.41 -17.75
C ASN A 94 -3.55 9.91 -18.08
N GLY A 95 -4.57 9.26 -17.52
CA GLY A 95 -4.82 7.82 -17.70
C GLY A 95 -3.70 6.94 -17.11
N ILE A 96 -2.99 7.43 -16.10
CA ILE A 96 -1.87 6.74 -15.47
C ILE A 96 -2.37 5.88 -14.31
N LEU A 97 -1.94 4.62 -14.29
CA LEU A 97 -2.16 3.70 -13.17
C LEU A 97 -1.11 3.94 -12.09
N TRP A 98 -1.57 3.98 -10.85
CA TRP A 98 -0.75 4.14 -9.68
C TRP A 98 -1.37 3.42 -8.49
N ASP A 99 -0.78 2.29 -8.12
CA ASP A 99 -1.28 1.46 -7.03
C ASP A 99 -1.28 2.20 -5.70
N GLY A 100 -2.41 2.10 -5.00
CA GLY A 100 -2.68 2.84 -3.77
C GLY A 100 -3.02 4.33 -3.97
N ILE A 101 -2.95 4.88 -5.19
CA ILE A 101 -3.40 6.23 -5.51
C ILE A 101 -4.66 6.17 -6.37
N THR A 102 -4.57 5.68 -7.62
CA THR A 102 -5.71 5.60 -8.56
C THR A 102 -6.46 4.28 -8.50
N SER A 103 -5.80 3.24 -8.01
CA SER A 103 -6.32 1.88 -7.96
C SER A 103 -6.02 1.23 -6.61
N GLY A 104 -6.86 0.28 -6.21
CA GLY A 104 -6.65 -0.48 -4.97
C GLY A 104 -6.88 0.32 -3.69
N SER A 105 -7.23 1.61 -3.73
CA SER A 105 -7.50 2.45 -2.56
C SER A 105 -8.75 3.32 -2.72
N MET A 106 -9.22 3.89 -1.61
CA MET A 106 -10.28 4.90 -1.63
C MET A 106 -9.74 6.21 -2.23
N ASN A 107 -10.61 6.98 -2.88
CA ASN A 107 -10.25 8.26 -3.49
C ASN A 107 -9.60 9.19 -2.44
N PRO A 108 -8.32 9.58 -2.61
CA PRO A 108 -7.60 10.41 -1.64
C PRO A 108 -8.04 11.88 -1.61
N CYS A 109 -8.92 12.28 -2.52
CA CYS A 109 -9.55 13.60 -2.50
C CYS A 109 -10.89 13.63 -1.76
N ASP A 110 -11.41 12.48 -1.32
CA ASP A 110 -12.68 12.42 -0.59
C ASP A 110 -12.48 12.91 0.86
N PRO A 111 -13.36 13.76 1.42
CA PRO A 111 -13.28 14.19 2.82
C PRO A 111 -13.20 13.02 3.82
N SER A 112 -13.81 11.88 3.50
CA SER A 112 -13.76 10.67 4.32
C SER A 112 -12.39 9.98 4.31
N TYR A 113 -11.52 10.30 3.35
CA TYR A 113 -10.17 9.73 3.27
C TYR A 113 -9.39 9.99 4.55
N ASN A 114 -9.34 11.24 5.03
CA ASN A 114 -8.56 11.59 6.22
C ASN A 114 -9.07 10.91 7.49
N ILE A 115 -10.38 10.70 7.60
CA ILE A 115 -11.05 10.05 8.74
C ILE A 115 -10.70 8.56 8.79
N LEU A 116 -10.70 7.87 7.65
CA LEU A 116 -10.34 6.46 7.56
C LEU A 116 -8.83 6.22 7.63
N MET A 117 -8.06 7.27 7.40
CA MET A 117 -6.60 7.29 7.38
C MET A 117 -6.00 7.74 8.72
N GLY A 118 -6.80 8.17 9.70
CA GLY A 118 -6.31 8.59 11.02
C GLY A 118 -5.36 9.80 10.98
N ASN A 119 -5.49 10.65 9.96
CA ASN A 119 -4.64 11.84 9.74
C ASN A 119 -5.28 13.12 10.29
N ASP A 120 -5.81 13.06 11.51
CA ASP A 120 -6.38 14.20 12.24
C ASP A 120 -5.29 15.08 12.86
#